data_AF-A0A538L0B8-F1
#
_entry.id   AF-A0A538L0B8-F1
#
_cell.length_a   1.000
_cell.length_b   1.000
_cell.length_c   1.000
_cell.angle_alpha   90.00
_cell.angle_beta   90.00
_cell.angle_gamma   90.00
#
_symmetry.space_group_name_H-M   'P 1'
#
loop_
_entity.id
_entity.type
_entity.pdbx_description
1 polymer ?
#
loop_
_entity_poly.entity_id
_entity_poly.type
_entity_poly.pdbx_seq_one_letter_code
_entity_poly.pdbx_strand_id
1 'polypeptide(L)'
;MRVAVTGAGGYLGRPIVEALAGDERVDSVVAIDLRPPDAAPGVEPLKRDVRELQPADLADVDVLVHLAARVLGRGKDAWSVNVDGSRNAAPPRRTAARPTTGRHSRRTARSAPSRRFTTRRPR
;
A
#
# COMPACT_ATOMS: atom_id res chain seq x y z
N MET A 1 5.45 -13.49 4.17
CA MET A 1 5.28 -12.13 3.60
C MET A 1 6.08 -11.98 2.31
N ARG A 2 5.57 -11.27 1.32
CA ARG A 2 6.28 -10.91 0.08
C ARG A 2 6.84 -9.49 0.16
N VAL A 3 8.15 -9.34 0.01
CA VAL A 3 8.85 -8.06 0.22
C VAL A 3 9.50 -7.60 -1.08
N ALA A 4 9.27 -6.37 -1.52
CA ALA A 4 10.03 -5.77 -2.61
C ALA A 4 11.16 -4.92 -2.08
N VAL A 5 12.34 -5.00 -2.72
CA VAL A 5 13.50 -4.17 -2.40
C VAL A 5 13.94 -3.44 -3.66
N THR A 6 13.82 -2.11 -3.71
CA THR A 6 14.42 -1.32 -4.80
C THR A 6 15.86 -0.96 -4.44
N GLY A 7 16.74 -0.85 -5.44
CA GLY A 7 18.17 -0.70 -5.18
C GLY A 7 18.82 -1.99 -4.70
N ALA A 8 18.18 -3.14 -4.99
CA ALA A 8 18.57 -4.45 -4.49
C ALA A 8 19.98 -4.89 -4.91
N GLY A 9 20.47 -4.42 -6.07
CA GLY A 9 21.84 -4.69 -6.53
C GLY A 9 22.90 -3.81 -5.87
N GLY A 10 22.48 -2.82 -5.06
CA GLY A 10 23.34 -1.82 -4.46
C GLY A 10 24.16 -2.33 -3.27
N TYR A 11 24.93 -1.40 -2.68
CA TYR A 11 25.76 -1.67 -1.50
C TYR A 11 24.92 -2.08 -0.29
N LEU A 12 23.82 -1.36 -0.02
CA LEU A 12 22.90 -1.68 1.08
C LEU A 12 21.86 -2.74 0.67
N GLY A 13 21.47 -2.78 -0.60
CA GLY A 13 20.41 -3.67 -1.09
C GLY A 13 20.78 -5.14 -0.97
N ARG A 14 21.98 -5.54 -1.41
CA ARG A 14 22.42 -6.94 -1.41
C ARG A 14 22.36 -7.62 -0.04
N PRO A 15 22.99 -7.08 1.02
CA PRO A 15 22.91 -7.71 2.35
C PRO A 15 21.50 -7.70 2.94
N ILE A 16 20.66 -6.71 2.58
CA ILE A 16 19.26 -6.68 3.01
C ILE A 16 18.45 -7.78 2.32
N VAL A 17 18.62 -7.99 1.01
CA VAL A 17 17.97 -9.07 0.27
C VAL A 17 18.38 -10.43 0.84
N GLU A 18 19.67 -10.63 1.11
CA GLU A 18 20.18 -11.87 1.71
C GLU A 18 19.57 -12.13 3.09
N ALA A 19 19.54 -11.12 3.95
CA ALA A 19 18.95 -11.23 5.28
C ALA A 19 17.43 -11.52 5.23
N LEU A 20 16.71 -10.86 4.32
CA LEU A 20 15.27 -11.09 4.13
C LEU A 20 14.98 -12.49 3.59
N ALA A 21 15.78 -12.99 2.63
CA ALA A 21 15.61 -14.32 2.07
C ALA A 21 15.85 -15.44 3.10
N GLY A 22 16.66 -15.17 4.14
CA GLY A 22 16.91 -16.10 5.24
C GLY A 22 15.91 -15.99 6.41
N ASP A 23 14.98 -15.05 6.39
CA ASP A 23 14.01 -14.84 7.48
C ASP A 23 12.77 -15.71 7.26
N GLU A 24 12.43 -16.57 8.23
CA GLU A 24 11.29 -17.50 8.16
C GLU A 24 9.92 -16.82 8.00
N ARG A 25 9.83 -15.51 8.25
CA ARG A 25 8.59 -14.73 8.10
C ARG A 25 8.43 -14.15 6.68
N VAL A 26 9.48 -14.21 5.87
CA VAL A 26 9.51 -13.72 4.49
C VAL A 26 9.43 -14.92 3.55
N ASP A 27 8.38 -14.96 2.74
CA ASP A 27 8.15 -16.07 1.82
C ASP A 27 8.97 -15.87 0.53
N SER A 28 9.12 -14.60 0.13
CA SER A 28 9.85 -14.22 -1.09
C SER A 28 10.25 -12.75 -1.08
N VAL A 29 11.34 -12.45 -1.79
CA VAL A 29 11.88 -11.12 -2.01
C VAL A 29 11.89 -10.81 -3.50
N VAL A 30 11.18 -9.76 -3.91
CA VAL A 30 11.28 -9.20 -5.26
C VAL A 30 12.44 -8.20 -5.27
N ALA A 31 13.57 -8.58 -5.86
CA ALA A 31 14.79 -7.80 -5.88
C ALA A 31 14.83 -6.88 -7.11
N ILE A 32 14.47 -5.61 -6.93
CA ILE A 32 14.28 -4.62 -8.00
C ILE A 32 15.54 -3.74 -8.15
N ASP A 33 16.18 -3.79 -9.32
CA ASP A 33 17.32 -2.93 -9.66
C ASP A 33 17.53 -2.84 -11.18
N LEU A 34 18.40 -1.94 -11.65
CA LEU A 34 18.92 -2.00 -13.03
C LEU A 34 19.87 -3.19 -13.24
N ARG A 35 20.53 -3.62 -12.17
CA ARG A 35 21.41 -4.79 -12.08
C ARG A 35 21.02 -5.59 -10.83
N PRO A 36 19.90 -6.31 -10.86
CA PRO A 36 19.45 -7.08 -9.69
C PRO A 36 20.44 -8.22 -9.38
N PRO A 37 20.46 -8.75 -8.15
CA PRO A 37 21.18 -9.97 -7.85
C PRO A 37 20.65 -11.14 -8.70
N ASP A 38 21.40 -12.23 -8.77
CA ASP A 38 20.93 -13.44 -9.45
C ASP A 38 19.75 -14.07 -8.70
N ALA A 39 18.95 -14.85 -9.42
CA ALA A 39 17.87 -15.62 -8.82
C ALA A 39 18.42 -16.63 -7.80
N ALA A 40 17.74 -16.76 -6.68
CA ALA A 40 18.07 -17.69 -5.61
C ALA A 40 16.77 -18.16 -4.92
N PRO A 41 16.80 -19.23 -4.09
CA PRO A 41 15.64 -19.61 -3.30
C PRO A 41 15.10 -18.42 -2.49
N GLY A 42 13.81 -18.10 -2.66
CA GLY A 42 13.18 -16.96 -2.01
C GLY A 42 13.53 -15.58 -2.60
N VAL A 43 14.31 -15.50 -3.68
CA VAL A 43 14.70 -14.23 -4.33
C VAL A 43 14.33 -14.23 -5.82
N GLU A 44 13.46 -13.31 -6.19
CA GLU A 44 12.98 -13.08 -7.56
C GLU A 44 13.56 -11.78 -8.11
N PRO A 45 14.52 -11.84 -9.04
CA PRO A 45 15.12 -10.64 -9.61
C PRO A 45 14.18 -9.96 -10.61
N LEU A 46 13.99 -8.65 -10.43
CA LEU A 46 13.24 -7.82 -11.35
C LEU A 46 14.13 -6.68 -11.86
N LYS A 47 14.53 -6.77 -13.13
CA LYS A 47 15.28 -5.69 -13.77
C LYS A 47 14.35 -4.53 -14.12
N ARG A 48 14.38 -3.46 -13.34
CA ARG A 48 13.54 -2.27 -13.52
C ARG A 48 14.24 -1.00 -13.04
N ASP A 49 14.13 0.07 -13.83
CA ASP A 49 14.49 1.41 -13.37
C ASP A 49 13.39 1.94 -12.43
N VAL A 50 13.76 2.49 -11.28
CA VAL A 50 12.79 3.08 -10.34
C VAL A 50 11.99 4.23 -10.98
N ARG A 51 12.57 4.91 -11.98
CA ARG A 51 11.91 5.96 -12.77
C ARG A 51 10.78 5.45 -13.65
N GLU A 52 10.71 4.14 -13.86
CA GLU A 52 9.71 3.45 -14.69
C GLU A 52 8.86 2.47 -13.88
N LEU A 53 9.08 2.36 -12.57
CA LEU A 53 8.38 1.44 -11.69
C LEU A 53 6.87 1.72 -11.70
N GLN A 54 6.06 0.69 -11.90
CA GLN A 54 4.61 0.80 -11.97
C GLN A 54 3.95 0.12 -10.77
N PRO A 55 2.72 0.50 -10.38
CA PRO A 55 1.98 -0.20 -9.34
C PRO A 55 1.81 -1.70 -9.59
N ALA A 56 1.77 -2.13 -10.85
CA ALA A 56 1.69 -3.53 -11.23
C ALA A 56 2.94 -4.34 -10.86
N ASP A 57 4.12 -3.69 -10.81
CA ASP A 57 5.37 -4.33 -10.35
C ASP A 57 5.36 -4.61 -8.83
N LEU A 58 4.39 -4.04 -8.09
CA LEU A 58 4.27 -4.12 -6.63
C LEU A 58 2.91 -4.67 -6.16
N ALA A 59 2.10 -5.24 -7.07
CA ALA A 59 0.68 -5.52 -6.81
C ALA A 59 0.42 -6.57 -5.71
N ASP A 60 1.37 -7.48 -5.49
CA ASP A 60 1.31 -8.61 -4.56
C ASP A 60 2.33 -8.48 -3.41
N VAL A 61 2.93 -7.30 -3.25
CA VAL A 61 3.95 -7.02 -2.24
C VAL A 61 3.30 -6.50 -0.96
N ASP A 62 3.61 -7.13 0.17
CA ASP A 62 3.17 -6.70 1.49
C ASP A 62 3.97 -5.48 1.99
N VAL A 63 5.28 -5.50 1.74
CA VAL A 63 6.24 -4.50 2.24
C VAL A 63 7.19 -4.07 1.13
N LEU A 64 7.34 -2.76 0.95
CA LEU A 64 8.35 -2.18 0.07
C LEU A 64 9.48 -1.56 0.90
N VAL A 65 10.72 -2.01 0.65
CA VAL A 65 11.95 -1.41 1.13
C VAL A 65 12.58 -0.60 0.00
N HIS A 66 12.60 0.73 0.16
CA HIS A 66 13.07 1.63 -0.90
C HIS A 66 14.52 2.08 -0.67
N LEU A 67 15.47 1.49 -1.39
CA LEU A 67 16.91 1.82 -1.30
C LEU A 67 17.50 2.32 -2.63
N ALA A 68 16.67 2.45 -3.67
CA ALA A 68 17.11 3.04 -4.93
C ALA A 68 17.41 4.53 -4.72
N ALA A 69 18.69 4.88 -4.79
CA ALA A 69 19.15 6.26 -4.68
C ALA A 69 20.41 6.51 -5.49
N ARG A 70 20.59 7.78 -5.89
CA ARG A 70 21.84 8.36 -6.40
C ARG A 70 22.36 9.35 -5.38
N VAL A 71 23.44 8.97 -4.70
CA VAL A 71 24.12 9.83 -3.71
C VAL A 71 25.13 10.74 -4.39
N LEU A 72 25.80 10.23 -5.43
CA LEU A 72 26.76 10.98 -6.24
C LEU A 72 26.09 11.38 -7.57
N GLY A 73 26.29 12.64 -7.96
CA GLY A 73 25.66 13.27 -9.12
C GLY A 73 25.08 14.64 -8.78
N ARG A 74 24.92 15.53 -9.75
CA ARG A 74 24.28 16.84 -9.56
C ARG A 74 23.09 17.01 -10.51
N GLY A 75 22.09 17.75 -10.05
CA GLY A 75 21.00 18.24 -10.89
C GLY A 75 19.93 17.20 -11.21
N LYS A 76 19.51 17.14 -12.48
CA LYS A 76 18.29 16.47 -12.93
C LYS A 76 18.31 14.95 -12.79
N ASP A 77 19.48 14.31 -12.94
CA ASP A 77 19.57 12.84 -12.87
C ASP A 77 19.31 12.33 -11.45
N ALA A 78 20.01 12.90 -10.45
CA ALA A 78 19.80 12.57 -9.04
C ALA A 78 18.36 12.89 -8.60
N TRP A 79 17.78 13.99 -9.06
CA TRP A 79 16.38 14.30 -8.81
C TRP A 79 15.44 13.26 -9.42
N SER A 80 15.64 12.88 -10.69
CA SER A 80 14.78 11.92 -11.37
C SER A 80 14.77 10.56 -10.66
N VAL A 81 15.91 10.12 -10.13
CA VAL A 81 15.99 8.86 -9.38
C VAL A 81 15.41 9.03 -7.97
N ASN A 82 15.87 10.02 -7.22
CA ASN A 82 15.58 10.13 -5.78
C ASN A 82 14.21 10.73 -5.47
N VAL A 83 13.61 11.48 -6.39
CA VAL A 83 12.32 12.14 -6.18
C VAL A 83 11.25 11.51 -7.05
N ASP A 84 11.47 11.49 -8.37
CA ASP A 84 10.46 10.92 -9.26
C ASP A 84 10.39 9.40 -9.12
N GLY A 85 11.54 8.72 -8.94
CA GLY A 85 11.58 7.31 -8.58
C GLY A 85 10.87 6.98 -7.27
N SER A 86 11.05 7.77 -6.21
CA SER A 86 10.33 7.55 -4.94
C SER A 86 8.81 7.79 -5.07
N ARG A 87 8.38 8.74 -5.92
CA ARG A 87 6.97 8.93 -6.24
C ARG A 87 6.36 7.73 -6.97
N ASN A 88 7.12 7.09 -7.85
CA ASN A 88 6.68 5.87 -8.53
C ASN A 88 6.61 4.67 -7.57
N ALA A 89 7.56 4.58 -6.64
CA ALA A 89 7.63 3.50 -5.66
C ALA A 89 6.54 3.60 -4.58
N ALA A 90 6.22 4.82 -4.15
CA ALA A 90 5.17 5.10 -3.17
C ALA A 90 4.21 6.17 -3.72
N PRO A 91 3.40 5.83 -4.73
CA PRO A 91 2.47 6.79 -5.30
C PRO A 91 1.46 7.21 -4.23
N PRO A 92 0.94 8.44 -4.27
CA PRO A 92 -0.07 8.89 -3.33
C PRO A 92 -1.21 7.89 -3.30
N ARG A 93 -1.47 7.29 -2.13
CA ARG A 93 -2.69 6.49 -1.93
C ARG A 93 -3.84 7.46 -2.11
N ARG A 94 -4.57 7.35 -3.22
CA ARG A 94 -5.89 7.97 -3.32
C ARG A 94 -6.67 7.47 -2.11
N THR A 95 -7.01 8.36 -1.19
CA THR A 95 -7.90 8.05 -0.09
C THR A 95 -9.17 7.51 -0.73
N ALA A 96 -9.36 6.18 -0.68
CA ALA A 96 -10.64 5.59 -1.03
C ALA A 96 -11.64 6.31 -0.15
N ALA A 97 -12.61 7.00 -0.77
CA ALA A 97 -13.72 7.56 -0.02
C ALA A 97 -14.29 6.42 0.83
N ARG A 98 -14.21 6.55 2.17
CA ARG A 98 -14.81 5.56 3.09
C ARG A 98 -16.23 5.35 2.61
N PRO A 99 -16.68 4.12 2.31
CA PRO A 99 -18.08 3.89 2.01
C PRO A 99 -18.87 4.37 3.23
N THR A 100 -19.60 5.47 3.08
CA THR A 100 -20.51 5.97 4.10
C THR A 100 -21.59 4.92 4.26
N THR A 101 -21.47 4.10 5.29
CA THR A 101 -22.49 3.14 5.69
C THR A 101 -23.67 3.95 6.21
N GLY A 102 -24.66 4.18 5.35
CA GLY A 102 -25.89 4.87 5.73
C GLY A 102 -26.70 4.01 6.69
N ARG A 103 -26.58 4.25 8.00
CA ARG A 103 -27.41 3.61 9.03
C ARG A 103 -28.85 4.15 8.94
N HIS A 104 -29.71 3.47 8.19
CA HIS A 104 -31.15 3.70 8.23
C HIS A 104 -31.76 2.87 9.37
N SER A 105 -31.85 3.46 10.55
CA SER A 105 -32.62 2.90 11.67
C SER A 105 -34.11 2.92 11.29
N ARG A 106 -34.71 1.73 11.09
CA ARG A 106 -36.17 1.58 11.08
C ARG A 106 -36.67 1.72 12.50
N ARG A 107 -37.38 2.82 12.79
CA ARG A 107 -38.06 3.03 14.07
C ARG A 107 -39.47 2.44 13.96
N THR A 108 -39.61 1.15 14.28
CA THR A 108 -40.92 0.57 14.59
C THR A 108 -41.30 0.95 16.02
N ALA A 109 -42.25 1.87 16.19
CA ALA A 109 -42.93 2.09 17.45
C ALA A 109 -44.45 2.03 17.20
N ARG A 110 -44.99 0.83 17.35
CA ARG A 110 -46.44 0.55 17.43
C ARG A 110 -46.79 0.48 18.92
N SER A 111 -47.67 1.35 19.40
CA SER A 111 -48.72 1.07 20.42
C SER A 111 -49.40 2.37 20.91
N ALA A 112 -50.69 2.52 20.58
CA ALA A 112 -51.70 3.16 21.44
C ALA A 112 -52.01 2.21 22.63
N PRO A 113 -52.76 2.56 23.72
CA PRO A 113 -53.81 3.60 23.83
C PRO A 113 -53.94 4.31 25.22
N SER A 114 -54.84 5.30 25.35
CA SER A 114 -55.91 5.34 26.39
C SER A 114 -56.74 6.64 26.40
N ARG A 115 -58.06 6.44 26.23
CA ARG A 115 -59.24 7.13 26.80
C ARG A 115 -59.17 8.62 27.20
N ARG A 116 -60.11 9.41 26.65
CA ARG A 116 -60.83 10.44 27.41
C ARG A 116 -62.34 10.38 27.10
N PHE A 117 -63.12 10.09 28.14
CA PHE A 117 -64.52 10.48 28.25
C PHE A 117 -64.57 12.01 28.40
N THR A 118 -65.46 12.69 27.67
CA THR A 118 -66.27 13.78 28.27
C THR A 118 -67.62 13.86 27.58
N THR A 119 -68.64 13.96 28.42
CA THR A 119 -70.05 14.15 28.15
C THR A 119 -70.35 15.64 27.96
N ARG A 120 -71.23 15.99 27.00
CA ARG A 120 -72.32 16.98 27.20
C ARG A 120 -73.23 17.10 25.97
N ARG A 121 -74.48 16.66 26.15
CA ARG A 121 -75.73 17.14 25.51
C ARG A 121 -76.26 18.35 26.34
N PRO A 122 -77.43 18.96 26.04
CA PRO A 122 -78.07 19.28 24.76
C PRO A 122 -78.66 20.74 24.75
N ARG A 123 -79.07 21.25 23.59
CA ARG A 123 -80.45 21.64 23.22
C ARG A 123 -80.46 22.18 21.81
#